data_AF-A0A1Y3N070-F1
#
_entry.id   AF-A0A1Y3N070-F1
#
_cell.length_a   1.000
_cell.length_b   1.000
_cell.length_c   1.000
_cell.angle_alpha   90.00
_cell.angle_beta   90.00
_cell.angle_gamma   90.00
#
_symmetry.space_group_name_H-M   'P 1'
#
loop_
_entity.id
_entity.type
_entity.pdbx_description
1 polymer ?
#
loop_
_entity_poly.entity_id
_entity_poly.type
_entity_poly.pdbx_seq_one_letter_code
_entity_poly.pdbx_strand_id
1 'polypeptide(L)'
;MTGYKLFEEQDWQAALEKFAIARTIYEKLAAAGDPQQETLCHSTIDSIDPNIRYCAYNLKIKNTSNEDDIAALVEMKLKSSSTGANFLDDKIEALLQKKIQEKASQFTSITWRSHNIDIKNPKIAECILKANDAINDLEKSKVVDAKNENGIKQFNESVDNKLGRFSNVLDAYHDGQRQAEKELLEDKLATDKVTSSKSEEKTNNLKALFSYISYQRLMYTLKRNLLLIKQIEVNNTYPTEDNVKLCKPENIVKLYDTIQQVNIVLVKLY
;
A
#
# COMPACT_ATOMS: atom_id res chain seq x y z
N MET A 1 30.03 -4.02 -7.13
CA MET A 1 31.38 -4.41 -7.59
C MET A 1 31.66 -3.97 -9.02
N THR A 2 30.77 -4.22 -9.99
CA THR A 2 30.96 -3.77 -11.39
C THR A 2 31.13 -2.26 -11.55
N GLY A 3 30.44 -1.44 -10.75
CA GLY A 3 30.60 0.02 -10.75
C GLY A 3 32.00 0.50 -10.38
N TYR A 4 32.60 -0.09 -9.33
CA TYR A 4 33.98 0.24 -8.92
C TYR A 4 35.01 -0.19 -9.97
N LYS A 5 34.81 -1.32 -10.64
CA LYS A 5 35.71 -1.73 -11.73
C LYS A 5 35.73 -0.70 -12.87
N LEU A 6 34.55 -0.25 -13.32
CA LEU A 6 34.42 0.75 -14.39
C LEU A 6 34.95 2.13 -13.98
N PHE A 7 34.87 2.45 -12.68
CA PHE A 7 35.45 3.66 -12.10
C PHE A 7 36.98 3.66 -12.22
N GLU A 8 37.64 2.54 -11.89
CA GLU A 8 39.09 2.39 -12.05
C GLU A 8 39.53 2.40 -13.53
N GLU A 9 38.68 1.90 -14.44
CA GLU A 9 38.90 1.93 -15.89
C GLU A 9 38.68 3.32 -16.51
N GLN A 10 38.33 4.34 -15.71
CA GLN A 10 38.03 5.72 -16.11
C GLN A 10 36.82 5.85 -17.07
N ASP A 11 35.97 4.82 -17.16
CA ASP A 11 34.70 4.90 -17.87
C ASP A 11 33.62 5.51 -16.95
N TRP A 12 33.69 6.83 -16.82
CA TRP A 12 32.82 7.60 -15.91
C TRP A 12 31.33 7.45 -16.25
N GLN A 13 30.99 7.26 -17.53
CA GLN A 13 29.60 7.21 -17.99
C GLN A 13 28.91 5.89 -17.61
N ALA A 14 29.61 4.76 -17.80
CA ALA A 14 29.13 3.45 -17.41
C ALA A 14 29.20 3.24 -15.89
N ALA A 15 30.24 3.77 -15.23
CA ALA A 15 30.36 3.72 -13.78
C ALA A 15 29.21 4.47 -13.08
N LEU A 16 28.90 5.69 -13.54
CA LEU A 16 27.81 6.50 -13.00
C LEU A 16 26.45 5.78 -13.09
N GLU A 17 26.18 5.10 -14.19
CA GLU A 17 24.94 4.33 -14.37
C GLU A 17 24.83 3.18 -13.36
N LYS A 18 25.91 2.42 -13.16
CA LYS A 18 25.91 1.32 -12.18
C LYS A 18 25.80 1.81 -10.74
N PHE A 19 26.39 2.96 -10.41
CA PHE A 19 26.24 3.57 -9.09
C PHE A 19 24.84 4.15 -8.86
N ALA A 20 24.24 4.80 -9.88
CA ALA A 20 22.87 5.30 -9.84
C ALA A 20 21.85 4.17 -9.58
N ILE A 21 22.02 3.04 -10.29
CA ILE A 21 21.21 1.84 -10.08
C ILE A 21 21.42 1.30 -8.66
N ALA A 22 22.67 1.16 -8.20
CA ALA A 22 22.95 0.66 -6.86
C ALA A 22 22.35 1.55 -5.75
N ARG A 23 22.46 2.87 -5.87
CA ARG A 23 21.87 3.85 -4.93
C ARG A 23 20.36 3.69 -4.84
N THR A 24 19.67 3.63 -5.99
CA THR A 24 18.21 3.44 -6.04
C THR A 24 17.78 2.13 -5.40
N ILE A 25 18.55 1.05 -5.61
CA ILE A 25 18.27 -0.26 -4.99
C ILE A 25 18.41 -0.18 -3.47
N TYR A 26 19.48 0.40 -2.97
CA TYR A 26 19.68 0.54 -1.52
C TYR A 26 18.64 1.46 -0.89
N GLU A 27 18.20 2.50 -1.58
CA GLU A 27 17.14 3.40 -1.11
C GLU A 27 15.79 2.69 -1.02
N LYS A 28 15.42 1.88 -2.04
CA LYS A 28 14.22 1.03 -2.00
C LYS A 28 14.32 -0.07 -0.93
N LEU A 29 15.51 -0.65 -0.73
CA LEU A 29 15.74 -1.66 0.31
C LEU A 29 15.68 -1.07 1.72
N ALA A 30 16.16 0.17 1.90
CA ALA A 30 16.04 0.90 3.16
C ALA A 30 14.56 1.12 3.52
N ALA A 31 13.74 1.53 2.55
CA ALA A 31 12.29 1.72 2.74
C ALA A 31 11.51 0.42 3.07
N ALA A 32 12.04 -0.75 2.71
CA ALA A 32 11.41 -2.05 2.92
C ALA A 32 12.06 -2.92 4.02
N GLY A 33 13.15 -2.43 4.61
CA GLY A 33 14.01 -3.16 5.55
C GLY A 33 13.58 -3.02 7.00
N ASP A 34 14.16 -3.85 7.86
CA ASP A 34 14.13 -3.63 9.32
C ASP A 34 15.03 -2.42 9.69
N PRO A 35 14.86 -1.76 10.85
CA PRO A 35 15.66 -0.57 11.22
C PRO A 35 17.18 -0.78 11.17
N GLN A 36 17.64 -2.00 11.45
CA GLN A 36 19.06 -2.38 11.31
C GLN A 36 19.50 -2.49 9.84
N GLN A 37 18.64 -3.02 8.97
CA GLN A 37 18.91 -3.12 7.52
C GLN A 37 18.85 -1.75 6.86
N GLU A 38 17.93 -0.88 7.29
CA GLU A 38 17.83 0.51 6.87
C GLU A 38 19.11 1.29 7.16
N THR A 39 19.64 1.19 8.39
CA THR A 39 20.90 1.83 8.78
C THR A 39 22.09 1.35 7.94
N LEU A 40 22.16 0.05 7.65
CA LEU A 40 23.20 -0.51 6.78
C LEU A 40 23.07 0.00 5.34
N CYS A 41 21.85 0.06 4.80
CA CYS A 41 21.62 0.56 3.45
C CYS A 41 22.00 2.04 3.33
N HIS A 42 21.63 2.89 4.29
CA HIS A 42 22.05 4.30 4.31
C HIS A 42 23.56 4.45 4.39
N SER A 43 24.24 3.69 5.26
CA SER A 43 25.71 3.70 5.33
C SER A 43 26.36 3.33 3.98
N THR A 44 25.79 2.36 3.24
CA THR A 44 26.29 2.03 1.91
C THR A 44 26.03 3.12 0.87
N ILE A 45 24.88 3.81 0.93
CA ILE A 45 24.57 4.95 0.05
C ILE A 45 25.58 6.08 0.29
N ASP A 46 25.86 6.41 1.55
CA ASP A 46 26.82 7.46 1.93
C ASP A 46 28.23 7.15 1.39
N SER A 47 28.60 5.87 1.28
CA SER A 47 29.88 5.45 0.68
C SER A 47 29.91 5.56 -0.85
N ILE A 48 28.75 5.47 -1.52
CA ILE A 48 28.64 5.46 -2.98
C ILE A 48 28.49 6.90 -3.52
N ASP A 49 27.82 7.78 -2.79
CA ASP A 49 27.54 9.16 -3.19
C ASP A 49 28.79 9.98 -3.58
N PRO A 50 29.94 9.90 -2.87
CA PRO A 50 31.17 10.56 -3.30
C PRO A 50 31.65 10.11 -4.69
N ASN A 51 31.50 8.83 -5.01
CA ASN A 51 31.90 8.27 -6.31
C ASN A 51 30.96 8.74 -7.43
N ILE A 52 29.65 8.85 -7.13
CA ILE A 52 28.67 9.42 -8.06
C ILE A 52 29.01 10.88 -8.37
N ARG A 53 29.31 11.69 -7.34
CA ARG A 53 29.71 13.10 -7.51
C ARG A 53 30.97 13.22 -8.37
N TYR A 54 31.97 12.37 -8.12
CA TYR A 54 33.22 12.37 -8.87
C TYR A 54 33.02 12.01 -10.35
N CYS A 55 32.26 10.96 -10.65
CA CYS A 55 31.89 10.61 -12.02
C CYS A 55 31.16 11.76 -12.73
N ALA A 56 30.19 12.39 -12.06
CA ALA A 56 29.40 13.47 -12.63
C ALA A 56 30.25 14.72 -12.90
N TYR A 57 31.22 15.03 -12.03
CA TYR A 57 32.19 16.10 -12.23
C TYR A 57 33.07 15.86 -13.47
N ASN A 58 33.61 14.65 -13.62
CA ASN A 58 34.47 14.28 -14.76
C ASN A 58 33.72 14.32 -16.10
N LEU A 59 32.43 14.03 -16.08
CA LEU A 59 31.54 14.12 -17.26
C LEU A 59 31.09 15.57 -17.56
N LYS A 60 31.57 16.56 -16.78
CA LYS A 60 31.21 17.99 -16.89
C LYS A 60 29.70 18.22 -16.87
N ILE A 61 28.96 17.38 -16.14
CA ILE A 61 27.52 17.57 -15.97
C ILE A 61 27.35 18.75 -14.99
N LYS A 62 26.76 19.85 -15.46
CA LYS A 62 26.76 21.17 -14.81
C LYS A 62 26.01 21.30 -13.46
N ASN A 63 25.48 20.22 -12.90
CA ASN A 63 24.56 20.26 -11.75
C ASN A 63 25.00 19.29 -10.63
N THR A 64 26.15 19.49 -9.97
CA THR A 64 26.69 18.51 -8.99
C THR A 64 26.98 19.07 -7.60
N SER A 65 26.51 20.29 -7.31
CA SER A 65 26.89 20.98 -6.08
C SER A 65 26.04 20.60 -4.85
N ASN A 66 24.80 20.14 -5.03
CA ASN A 66 23.86 19.86 -3.93
C ASN A 66 23.38 18.40 -3.90
N GLU A 67 22.95 17.89 -2.74
CA GLU A 67 22.39 16.53 -2.57
C GLU A 67 21.13 16.29 -3.41
N ASP A 68 20.28 17.30 -3.53
CA ASP A 68 19.06 17.27 -4.36
C ASP A 68 19.38 17.08 -5.86
N ASP A 69 20.53 17.61 -6.30
CA ASP A 69 20.97 17.47 -7.70
C ASP A 69 21.44 16.05 -8.00
N ILE A 70 21.96 15.32 -7.02
CA ILE A 70 22.42 13.93 -7.18
C ILE A 70 21.24 13.00 -7.41
N ALA A 71 20.15 13.18 -6.64
CA ALA A 71 18.91 12.44 -6.84
C ALA A 71 18.33 12.69 -8.24
N ALA A 72 18.31 13.95 -8.70
CA ALA A 72 17.86 14.32 -10.04
C ALA A 72 18.74 13.74 -11.16
N LEU A 73 20.06 13.69 -10.98
CA LEU A 73 21.00 13.07 -11.92
C LEU A 73 20.82 11.56 -12.03
N VAL A 74 20.64 10.90 -10.89
CA VAL A 74 20.37 9.46 -10.80
C VAL A 74 19.04 9.14 -11.49
N GLU A 75 18.00 9.94 -11.26
CA GLU A 75 16.69 9.77 -11.86
C GLU A 75 16.72 10.01 -13.39
N MET A 76 17.43 11.03 -13.86
CA MET A 76 17.58 11.32 -15.30
C MET A 76 18.33 10.19 -16.03
N LYS A 77 19.38 9.63 -15.41
CA LYS A 77 20.14 8.51 -16.00
C LYS A 77 19.38 7.18 -15.93
N LEU A 78 18.62 6.92 -14.86
CA LEU A 78 17.73 5.74 -14.79
C LEU A 78 16.69 5.75 -15.92
N LYS A 79 16.09 6.92 -16.20
CA LYS A 79 15.13 7.08 -17.30
C LYS A 79 15.75 6.81 -18.69
N SER A 80 17.06 7.05 -18.84
CA SER A 80 17.79 6.79 -20.09
C SER A 80 18.23 5.33 -20.27
N SER A 81 18.30 4.54 -19.20
CA SER A 81 18.76 3.13 -19.22
C SER A 81 17.61 2.19 -18.85
N SER A 82 16.65 2.08 -19.77
CA SER A 82 15.37 1.40 -19.58
C SER A 82 15.44 -0.13 -19.42
N THR A 83 16.57 -0.77 -19.74
CA THR A 83 16.63 -2.25 -19.78
C THR A 83 17.15 -2.88 -18.49
N GLY A 84 17.97 -2.16 -17.71
CA GLY A 84 18.58 -2.70 -16.48
C GLY A 84 17.78 -2.45 -15.20
N ALA A 85 17.04 -1.33 -15.14
CA ALA A 85 16.24 -0.95 -13.98
C ALA A 85 14.99 -1.85 -13.84
N ASN A 86 14.33 -2.18 -14.95
CA ASN A 86 13.09 -2.99 -14.94
C ASN A 86 13.33 -4.40 -14.39
N PHE A 87 14.41 -5.09 -14.80
CA PHE A 87 14.71 -6.43 -14.30
C PHE A 87 15.03 -6.46 -12.80
N LEU A 88 15.59 -5.37 -12.27
CA LEU A 88 15.93 -5.25 -10.86
C LEU A 88 14.71 -4.85 -10.03
N ASP A 89 13.83 -4.00 -10.57
CA ASP A 89 12.52 -3.71 -9.99
C ASP A 89 11.67 -4.98 -9.90
N ASP A 90 11.61 -5.79 -10.95
CA ASP A 90 10.93 -7.10 -10.95
C ASP A 90 11.49 -8.03 -9.86
N LYS A 91 12.82 -8.03 -9.68
CA LYS A 91 13.48 -8.87 -8.67
C LYS A 91 13.26 -8.37 -7.24
N ILE A 92 13.17 -7.05 -7.04
CA ILE A 92 12.85 -6.45 -5.74
C ILE A 92 11.39 -6.70 -5.39
N GLU A 93 10.48 -6.54 -6.35
CA GLU A 93 9.06 -6.87 -6.17
C GLU A 93 8.89 -8.35 -5.81
N ALA A 94 9.62 -9.24 -6.48
CA ALA A 94 9.65 -10.66 -6.13
C ALA A 94 10.19 -10.93 -4.70
N LEU A 95 11.17 -10.15 -4.22
CA LEU A 95 11.68 -10.27 -2.84
C LEU A 95 10.67 -9.73 -1.81
N LEU A 96 10.00 -8.61 -2.11
CA LEU A 96 8.91 -8.09 -1.29
C LEU A 96 7.78 -9.11 -1.18
N GLN A 97 7.40 -9.70 -2.31
CA GLN A 97 6.37 -10.72 -2.35
C GLN A 97 6.78 -11.97 -1.57
N LYS A 98 8.06 -12.37 -1.60
CA LYS A 98 8.59 -13.42 -0.71
C LYS A 98 8.49 -13.06 0.77
N LYS A 99 8.85 -11.84 1.18
CA LYS A 99 8.68 -11.40 2.59
C LYS A 99 7.21 -11.40 3.01
N ILE A 100 6.30 -10.94 2.14
CA ILE A 100 4.86 -10.99 2.39
C ILE A 100 4.41 -12.45 2.54
N GLN A 101 4.88 -13.34 1.68
CA GLN A 101 4.57 -14.78 1.74
C GLN A 101 5.13 -15.46 3.00
N GLU A 102 6.33 -15.08 3.44
CA GLU A 102 6.92 -15.56 4.70
C GLU A 102 6.12 -15.09 5.92
N LYS A 103 5.75 -13.80 5.97
CA LYS A 103 4.85 -13.27 7.01
C LYS A 103 3.46 -13.91 6.95
N ALA A 104 2.93 -14.15 5.76
CA ALA A 104 1.64 -14.82 5.55
C ALA A 104 1.67 -16.28 6.04
N SER A 105 2.80 -16.97 5.86
CA SER A 105 3.00 -18.34 6.34
C SER A 105 3.07 -18.42 7.87
N GLN A 106 3.47 -17.34 8.54
CA GLN A 106 3.44 -17.22 10.00
C GLN A 106 2.06 -16.79 10.53
N PHE A 107 1.22 -16.19 9.68
CA PHE A 107 -0.11 -15.71 10.03
C PHE A 107 -1.18 -16.77 9.78
N THR A 108 -1.19 -17.79 10.65
CA THR A 108 -2.00 -19.00 10.43
C THR A 108 -3.43 -18.91 10.98
N SER A 109 -3.73 -17.96 11.87
CA SER A 109 -5.04 -17.86 12.52
C SER A 109 -5.46 -16.42 12.84
N ILE A 110 -6.77 -16.16 12.77
CA ILE A 110 -7.41 -14.93 13.25
C ILE A 110 -8.44 -15.29 14.31
N THR A 111 -8.44 -14.56 15.42
CA THR A 111 -9.53 -14.67 16.41
C THR A 111 -10.62 -13.65 16.07
N TRP A 112 -11.83 -14.12 15.74
CA TRP A 112 -13.01 -13.29 15.48
C TRP A 112 -14.22 -13.82 16.23
N ARG A 113 -14.94 -12.95 16.97
CA ARG A 113 -16.13 -13.33 17.79
C ARG A 113 -15.87 -14.52 18.73
N SER A 114 -14.71 -14.53 19.38
CA SER A 114 -14.24 -15.62 20.24
C SER A 114 -14.07 -16.98 19.55
N HIS A 115 -14.11 -17.01 18.21
CA HIS A 115 -13.80 -18.18 17.39
C HIS A 115 -12.44 -17.99 16.73
N ASN A 116 -11.64 -19.05 16.69
CA ASN A 116 -10.39 -19.06 15.95
C ASN A 116 -10.67 -19.53 14.51
N ILE A 117 -10.38 -18.67 13.54
CA ILE A 117 -10.51 -18.95 12.11
C ILE A 117 -9.12 -19.25 11.57
N ASP A 118 -8.88 -20.53 11.27
CA ASP A 118 -7.65 -20.96 10.62
C ASP A 118 -7.61 -20.53 9.16
N ILE A 119 -6.55 -19.83 8.77
CA ILE A 119 -6.32 -19.43 7.37
C ILE A 119 -5.47 -20.51 6.70
N LYS A 120 -6.12 -21.42 5.98
CA LYS A 120 -5.41 -22.49 5.25
C LYS A 120 -4.83 -22.03 3.91
N ASN A 121 -5.38 -20.96 3.32
CA ASN A 121 -4.88 -20.43 2.05
C ASN A 121 -3.87 -19.29 2.27
N PRO A 122 -2.61 -19.44 1.83
CA PRO A 122 -1.62 -18.38 1.92
C PRO A 122 -2.05 -17.09 1.19
N LYS A 123 -2.79 -17.19 0.07
CA LYS A 123 -3.25 -16.00 -0.68
C LYS A 123 -4.22 -15.13 0.12
N ILE A 124 -5.09 -15.74 0.91
CA ILE A 124 -6.02 -14.98 1.77
C ILE A 124 -5.24 -14.33 2.91
N ALA A 125 -4.26 -15.04 3.49
CA ALA A 125 -3.35 -14.47 4.49
C ALA A 125 -2.55 -13.28 3.91
N GLU A 126 -2.02 -13.38 2.69
CA GLU A 126 -1.34 -12.29 1.99
C GLU A 126 -2.25 -11.06 1.81
N CYS A 127 -3.49 -11.25 1.36
CA CYS A 127 -4.46 -10.15 1.21
C CYS A 127 -4.77 -9.47 2.56
N ILE A 128 -4.92 -10.25 3.64
CA ILE A 128 -5.19 -9.71 4.97
C ILE A 128 -3.98 -8.95 5.52
N LEU A 129 -2.76 -9.43 5.29
CA LEU A 129 -1.54 -8.70 5.66
C LEU A 129 -1.39 -7.40 4.89
N LYS A 130 -1.61 -7.41 3.56
CA LYS A 130 -1.63 -6.18 2.76
C LYS A 130 -2.68 -5.19 3.28
N ALA A 131 -3.85 -5.68 3.67
CA ALA A 131 -4.88 -4.84 4.27
C ALA A 131 -4.43 -4.26 5.63
N ASN A 132 -3.78 -5.05 6.48
CA ASN A 132 -3.24 -4.57 7.77
C ASN A 132 -2.13 -3.52 7.59
N ASP A 133 -1.23 -3.70 6.62
CA ASP A 133 -0.19 -2.72 6.30
C ASP A 133 -0.82 -1.40 5.83
N ALA A 134 -1.81 -1.48 4.94
CA ALA A 134 -2.56 -0.32 4.48
C ALA A 134 -3.39 0.35 5.61
N ILE A 135 -3.87 -0.42 6.60
CA ILE A 135 -4.51 0.11 7.81
C ILE A 135 -3.51 0.87 8.67
N ASN A 136 -2.32 0.32 8.89
CA ASN A 136 -1.26 1.00 9.63
C ASN A 136 -0.90 2.34 8.97
N ASP A 137 -0.85 2.38 7.64
CA ASP A 137 -0.61 3.61 6.90
C ASP A 137 -1.79 4.59 6.97
N LEU A 138 -3.03 4.09 7.03
CA LEU A 138 -4.21 4.92 7.30
C LEU A 138 -4.16 5.58 8.69
N GLU A 139 -3.73 4.84 9.71
CA GLU A 139 -3.67 5.34 11.09
C GLU A 139 -2.58 6.39 11.30
N LYS A 140 -1.44 6.25 10.59
CA LYS A 140 -0.40 7.28 10.57
C LYS A 140 -0.90 8.61 9.98
N SER A 141 -1.89 8.58 9.08
CA SER A 141 -2.46 9.78 8.47
C SER A 141 -3.46 10.46 9.40
N LYS A 142 -3.04 11.59 9.98
CA LYS A 142 -3.91 12.47 10.78
C LYS A 142 -4.58 13.50 9.87
N VAL A 143 -5.88 13.69 10.05
CA VAL A 143 -6.62 14.78 9.40
C VAL A 143 -6.35 16.04 10.20
N VAL A 144 -5.90 17.10 9.54
CA VAL A 144 -5.74 18.42 10.17
C VAL A 144 -7.12 19.05 10.27
N ASP A 145 -7.66 19.30 11.46
CA ASP A 145 -8.98 19.93 11.60
C ASP A 145 -8.95 21.39 11.12
N ALA A 146 -9.88 21.77 10.25
CA ALA A 146 -10.07 23.16 9.81
C ALA A 146 -10.67 24.00 10.96
N LYS A 147 -9.90 24.94 11.51
CA LYS A 147 -10.40 25.89 12.52
C LYS A 147 -10.93 27.20 11.91
N ASN A 148 -10.49 27.56 10.69
CA ASN A 148 -10.79 28.84 10.01
C ASN A 148 -10.99 28.63 8.50
N GLU A 149 -11.62 29.61 7.82
CA GLU A 149 -11.87 29.64 6.36
C GLU A 149 -10.62 29.41 5.49
N ASN A 150 -9.47 29.95 5.92
CA ASN A 150 -8.20 29.81 5.18
C ASN A 150 -7.61 28.40 5.23
N GLY A 151 -8.07 27.54 6.14
CA GLY A 151 -7.56 26.18 6.35
C GLY A 151 -8.34 25.09 5.60
N ILE A 152 -9.44 25.43 4.92
CA ILE A 152 -10.34 24.45 4.28
C ILE A 152 -9.67 23.73 3.13
N LYS A 153 -8.84 24.42 2.34
CA LYS A 153 -8.10 23.80 1.23
C LYS A 153 -7.15 22.73 1.75
N GLN A 154 -6.43 23.03 2.83
CA GLN A 154 -5.52 22.08 3.50
C GLN A 154 -6.28 20.92 4.17
N PHE A 155 -7.46 21.18 4.74
CA PHE A 155 -8.34 20.15 5.28
C PHE A 155 -8.83 19.20 4.18
N ASN A 156 -9.34 19.73 3.06
CA ASN A 156 -9.81 18.92 1.94
C ASN A 156 -8.67 18.08 1.35
N GLU A 157 -7.48 18.65 1.15
CA GLU A 157 -6.31 17.90 0.67
C GLU A 157 -5.88 16.79 1.65
N SER A 158 -5.92 17.07 2.95
CA SER A 158 -5.65 16.08 4.01
C SER A 158 -6.69 14.95 4.03
N VAL A 159 -7.96 15.29 3.86
CA VAL A 159 -9.07 14.34 3.76
C VAL A 159 -8.93 13.49 2.49
N ASP A 160 -8.65 14.09 1.34
CA ASP A 160 -8.50 13.40 0.06
C ASP A 160 -7.31 12.42 0.09
N ASN A 161 -6.18 12.81 0.71
CA ASN A 161 -5.06 11.90 0.96
C ASN A 161 -5.50 10.69 1.81
N LYS A 162 -6.25 10.96 2.88
CA LYS A 162 -6.77 9.89 3.74
C LYS A 162 -7.79 9.00 3.01
N LEU A 163 -8.64 9.57 2.16
CA LEU A 163 -9.59 8.83 1.32
C LEU A 163 -8.86 7.93 0.32
N GLY A 164 -7.76 8.39 -0.28
CA GLY A 164 -6.90 7.56 -1.14
C GLY A 164 -6.37 6.34 -0.40
N ARG A 165 -5.91 6.51 0.85
CA ARG A 165 -5.48 5.38 1.70
C ARG A 165 -6.63 4.43 2.07
N PHE A 166 -7.84 4.96 2.27
CA PHE A 166 -9.04 4.12 2.45
C PHE A 166 -9.34 3.27 1.23
N SER A 167 -9.18 3.81 0.02
CA SER A 167 -9.34 3.04 -1.23
C SER A 167 -8.38 1.86 -1.28
N ASN A 168 -7.10 2.06 -0.95
CA ASN A 168 -6.11 0.98 -0.91
C ASN A 168 -6.51 -0.15 0.06
N VAL A 169 -7.02 0.18 1.25
CA VAL A 169 -7.52 -0.83 2.20
C VAL A 169 -8.74 -1.58 1.65
N LEU A 170 -9.67 -0.87 1.03
CA LEU A 170 -10.87 -1.47 0.46
C LEU A 170 -10.54 -2.40 -0.72
N ASP A 171 -9.58 -2.01 -1.55
CA ASP A 171 -9.11 -2.82 -2.68
C ASP A 171 -8.43 -4.11 -2.18
N ALA A 172 -7.55 -4.01 -1.16
CA ALA A 172 -6.92 -5.18 -0.55
C ALA A 172 -7.94 -6.17 0.05
N TYR A 173 -8.97 -5.67 0.75
CA TYR A 173 -10.05 -6.52 1.26
C TYR A 173 -10.95 -7.08 0.16
N HIS A 174 -11.15 -6.33 -0.92
CA HIS A 174 -11.94 -6.79 -2.05
C HIS A 174 -11.24 -7.93 -2.80
N ASP A 175 -9.92 -7.86 -2.98
CA ASP A 175 -9.11 -8.95 -3.53
C ASP A 175 -9.14 -10.18 -2.62
N GLY A 176 -9.01 -9.97 -1.30
CA GLY A 176 -9.16 -11.04 -0.31
C GLY A 176 -10.54 -11.70 -0.36
N GLN A 177 -11.60 -10.90 -0.53
CA GLN A 177 -12.97 -11.41 -0.66
C GLN A 177 -13.14 -12.25 -1.92
N ARG A 178 -12.64 -11.80 -3.07
CA ARG A 178 -12.69 -12.57 -4.33
C ARG A 178 -11.98 -13.91 -4.20
N GLN A 179 -10.82 -13.92 -3.53
CA GLN A 179 -10.08 -15.17 -3.30
C GLN A 179 -10.87 -16.12 -2.38
N ALA A 180 -11.49 -15.60 -1.31
CA ALA A 180 -12.35 -16.39 -0.42
C ALA A 180 -13.63 -16.92 -1.14
N GLU A 181 -14.26 -16.13 -2.00
CA GLU A 181 -15.40 -16.56 -2.83
C GLU A 181 -15.02 -17.69 -3.78
N LYS A 182 -13.85 -17.58 -4.42
CA LYS A 182 -13.35 -18.61 -5.31
C LYS A 182 -13.11 -19.92 -4.57
N GLU A 183 -12.47 -19.87 -3.40
CA GLU A 183 -12.27 -21.08 -2.58
C GLU A 183 -13.58 -21.69 -2.12
N LEU A 184 -14.55 -20.87 -1.73
CA LEU A 184 -15.85 -21.33 -1.28
C LEU A 184 -16.66 -21.97 -2.43
N LEU A 185 -16.47 -21.50 -3.67
CA LEU A 185 -17.06 -22.13 -4.86
C LEU A 185 -16.39 -23.47 -5.18
N GLU A 186 -15.06 -23.53 -5.13
CA GLU A 186 -14.30 -24.77 -5.33
C GLU A 186 -14.65 -25.82 -4.26
N ASP A 187 -14.82 -25.38 -3.01
CA ASP A 187 -15.23 -26.23 -1.89
C ASP A 187 -16.66 -26.77 -2.06
N LYS A 188 -17.61 -25.95 -2.51
CA LYS A 188 -18.98 -26.40 -2.86
C LYS A 188 -18.98 -27.51 -3.92
N LEU A 189 -18.21 -27.31 -4.99
CA LEU A 189 -18.09 -28.30 -6.08
C LEU A 189 -17.44 -29.61 -5.60
N ALA A 190 -16.58 -29.54 -4.58
CA ALA A 190 -15.96 -30.71 -3.96
C ALA A 190 -16.92 -31.42 -3.00
N THR A 191 -17.68 -30.67 -2.18
CA THR A 191 -18.67 -31.23 -1.26
C THR A 191 -19.83 -31.89 -1.99
N ASP A 192 -20.23 -31.39 -3.18
CA ASP A 192 -21.25 -32.02 -4.01
C ASP A 192 -20.83 -33.41 -4.52
N LYS A 193 -19.52 -33.70 -4.57
CA LYS A 193 -18.97 -35.00 -4.99
C LYS A 193 -18.77 -35.96 -3.82
N VAL A 194 -18.30 -35.46 -2.68
CA VAL A 194 -18.05 -36.24 -1.46
C VAL A 194 -18.31 -35.38 -0.23
N THR A 195 -19.34 -35.73 0.55
CA THR A 195 -19.62 -35.10 1.84
C THR A 195 -19.01 -35.91 2.98
N SER A 196 -18.30 -35.23 3.88
CA SER A 196 -17.75 -35.80 5.11
C SER A 196 -17.81 -34.75 6.23
N SER A 197 -17.79 -35.18 7.49
CA SER A 197 -17.78 -34.23 8.62
C SER A 197 -16.57 -33.27 8.58
N LYS A 198 -15.41 -33.72 8.08
CA LYS A 198 -14.22 -32.88 7.91
C LYS A 198 -14.35 -31.87 6.76
N SER A 199 -15.07 -32.20 5.69
CA SER A 199 -15.35 -31.24 4.63
C SER A 199 -16.33 -30.17 5.10
N GLU A 200 -17.32 -30.54 5.92
CA GLU A 200 -18.29 -29.58 6.48
C GLU A 200 -17.64 -28.58 7.45
N GLU A 201 -16.72 -29.03 8.31
CA GLU A 201 -15.91 -28.14 9.15
C GLU A 201 -15.07 -27.16 8.32
N LYS A 202 -14.46 -27.64 7.22
CA LYS A 202 -13.70 -26.80 6.29
C LYS A 202 -14.60 -25.76 5.60
N THR A 203 -15.77 -26.15 5.12
CA THR A 203 -16.75 -25.25 4.51
C THR A 203 -17.20 -24.18 5.51
N ASN A 204 -17.45 -24.55 6.77
CA ASN A 204 -17.86 -23.62 7.81
C ASN A 204 -16.76 -22.62 8.17
N ASN A 205 -15.50 -23.08 8.25
CA ASN A 205 -14.36 -22.19 8.44
C ASN A 205 -14.23 -21.20 7.25
N LEU A 206 -14.31 -21.67 6.01
CA LEU A 206 -14.29 -20.81 4.82
C LEU A 206 -15.42 -19.77 4.80
N LYS A 207 -16.65 -20.16 5.20
CA LYS A 207 -17.78 -19.23 5.37
C LYS A 207 -17.51 -18.19 6.45
N ALA A 208 -16.91 -18.59 7.57
CA ALA A 208 -16.54 -17.68 8.65
C ALA A 208 -15.46 -16.69 8.19
N LEU A 209 -14.44 -17.16 7.46
CA LEU A 209 -13.38 -16.34 6.89
C LEU A 209 -13.94 -15.32 5.86
N PHE A 210 -14.81 -15.77 4.96
CA PHE A 210 -15.51 -14.89 4.02
C PHE A 210 -16.34 -13.82 4.75
N SER A 211 -17.06 -14.21 5.80
CA SER A 211 -17.88 -13.30 6.60
C SER A 211 -17.02 -12.28 7.33
N TYR A 212 -15.87 -12.69 7.87
CA TYR A 212 -14.88 -11.82 8.50
C TYR A 212 -14.34 -10.77 7.52
N ILE A 213 -13.87 -11.20 6.35
CA ILE A 213 -13.31 -10.27 5.33
C ILE A 213 -14.40 -9.30 4.85
N SER A 214 -15.61 -9.80 4.61
CA SER A 214 -16.77 -9.00 4.22
C SER A 214 -17.12 -7.97 5.29
N TYR A 215 -17.11 -8.37 6.56
CA TYR A 215 -17.34 -7.49 7.70
C TYR A 215 -16.29 -6.37 7.75
N GLN A 216 -15.00 -6.70 7.66
CA GLN A 216 -13.94 -5.69 7.67
C GLN A 216 -14.10 -4.70 6.53
N ARG A 217 -14.32 -5.17 5.30
CA ARG A 217 -14.56 -4.31 4.13
C ARG A 217 -15.71 -3.34 4.35
N LEU A 218 -16.85 -3.85 4.82
CA LEU A 218 -18.04 -3.04 5.10
C LEU A 218 -17.77 -2.03 6.23
N MET A 219 -17.06 -2.43 7.29
CA MET A 219 -16.67 -1.54 8.39
C MET A 219 -15.79 -0.38 7.90
N TYR A 220 -14.78 -0.65 7.06
CA TYR A 220 -13.95 0.42 6.49
C TYR A 220 -14.71 1.27 5.46
N THR A 221 -15.68 0.70 4.76
CA THR A 221 -16.59 1.46 3.87
C THR A 221 -17.41 2.46 4.68
N LEU A 222 -17.94 2.06 5.84
CA LEU A 222 -18.63 2.97 6.77
C LEU A 222 -17.70 4.07 7.26
N LYS A 223 -16.49 3.73 7.73
CA LYS A 223 -15.51 4.72 8.20
C LYS A 223 -15.17 5.75 7.12
N ARG A 224 -14.98 5.32 5.87
CA ARG A 224 -14.75 6.20 4.72
C ARG A 224 -15.95 7.12 4.46
N ASN A 225 -17.16 6.56 4.44
CA ASN A 225 -18.38 7.34 4.19
C ASN A 225 -18.64 8.36 5.31
N LEU A 226 -18.36 8.02 6.57
CA LEU A 226 -18.42 8.96 7.70
C LEU A 226 -17.41 10.11 7.54
N LEU A 227 -16.19 9.82 7.06
CA LEU A 227 -15.20 10.87 6.79
C LEU A 227 -15.68 11.81 5.66
N LEU A 228 -16.30 11.28 4.62
CA LEU A 228 -16.86 12.07 3.52
C LEU A 228 -18.03 12.95 3.99
N ILE A 229 -18.88 12.44 4.89
CA ILE A 229 -19.92 13.26 5.53
C ILE A 229 -19.27 14.39 6.34
N LYS A 230 -18.25 14.10 7.16
CA LYS A 230 -17.50 15.13 7.90
C LYS A 230 -16.90 16.18 6.95
N GLN A 231 -16.40 15.77 5.79
CA GLN A 231 -15.88 16.69 4.78
C GLN A 231 -16.96 17.63 4.24
N ILE A 232 -18.14 17.08 3.94
CA ILE A 232 -19.28 17.86 3.46
C ILE A 232 -19.78 18.82 4.55
N GLU A 233 -19.87 18.39 5.81
CA GLU A 233 -20.30 19.24 6.94
C GLU A 233 -19.38 20.44 7.15
N VAL A 234 -18.06 20.21 7.11
CA VAL A 234 -17.06 21.29 7.23
C VAL A 234 -17.15 22.25 6.05
N ASN A 235 -17.27 21.73 4.83
CA ASN A 235 -17.40 22.56 3.62
C ASN A 235 -18.74 23.32 3.57
N ASN A 236 -19.81 22.81 4.21
CA ASN A 236 -21.09 23.50 4.31
C ASN A 236 -21.06 24.62 5.37
N THR A 237 -20.25 24.45 6.42
CA THR A 237 -20.03 25.47 7.46
C THR A 237 -19.24 26.67 6.89
N TYR A 238 -18.36 26.40 5.93
CA TYR A 238 -17.54 27.41 5.27
C TYR A 238 -17.53 27.22 3.74
N PRO A 239 -18.58 27.67 3.03
CA PRO A 239 -18.72 27.44 1.61
C PRO A 239 -17.67 28.20 0.79
N THR A 240 -16.92 27.48 -0.03
CA THR A 240 -15.99 28.03 -1.04
C THR A 240 -16.58 27.82 -2.44
N GLU A 241 -16.28 28.69 -3.42
CA GLU A 241 -16.81 28.59 -4.81
C GLU A 241 -16.60 27.20 -5.44
N ASP A 242 -15.47 26.54 -5.15
CA ASP A 242 -15.14 25.20 -5.64
C ASP A 242 -15.98 24.07 -4.99
N ASN A 243 -16.46 24.28 -3.75
CA ASN A 243 -17.09 23.25 -2.92
C ASN A 243 -18.62 23.23 -2.97
N VAL A 244 -19.25 24.21 -3.64
CA VAL A 244 -20.71 24.35 -3.73
C VAL A 244 -21.39 23.12 -4.34
N LYS A 245 -20.73 22.46 -5.31
CA LYS A 245 -21.24 21.20 -5.92
C LYS A 245 -21.18 20.01 -4.97
N LEU A 246 -20.18 19.99 -4.07
CA LEU A 246 -19.97 18.92 -3.10
C LEU A 246 -21.00 19.03 -1.95
N CYS A 247 -21.34 20.25 -1.53
CA CYS A 247 -22.24 20.55 -0.41
C CYS A 247 -23.74 20.36 -0.70
N LYS A 248 -24.12 19.79 -1.85
CA LYS A 248 -25.52 19.56 -2.16
C LYS A 248 -26.16 18.59 -1.15
N PRO A 249 -27.35 18.90 -0.60
CA PRO A 249 -28.02 18.04 0.37
C PRO A 249 -28.31 16.63 -0.20
N GLU A 250 -28.52 16.51 -1.51
CA GLU A 250 -28.65 15.22 -2.20
C GLU A 250 -27.45 14.28 -1.98
N ASN A 251 -26.22 14.82 -1.91
CA ASN A 251 -25.03 14.00 -1.72
C ASN A 251 -24.97 13.43 -0.31
N ILE A 252 -25.38 14.21 0.69
CA ILE A 252 -25.46 13.79 2.09
C ILE A 252 -26.49 12.67 2.24
N VAL A 253 -27.69 12.85 1.66
CA VAL A 253 -28.76 11.84 1.70
C VAL A 253 -28.30 10.52 1.06
N LYS A 254 -27.69 10.58 -0.13
CA LYS A 254 -27.15 9.37 -0.80
C LYS A 254 -26.12 8.64 0.06
N LEU A 255 -25.27 9.35 0.79
CA LEU A 255 -24.28 8.74 1.67
C LEU A 255 -24.92 8.08 2.88
N TYR A 256 -25.93 8.70 3.49
CA TYR A 256 -26.70 8.09 4.57
C TYR A 256 -27.47 6.85 4.10
N ASP A 257 -28.09 6.89 2.92
CA ASP A 257 -28.74 5.72 2.32
C ASP A 257 -27.75 4.57 2.11
N THR A 258 -26.54 4.90 1.62
CA THR A 258 -25.46 3.90 1.44
C THR A 258 -25.02 3.33 2.79
N ILE A 259 -24.88 4.16 3.83
CA ILE A 259 -24.56 3.72 5.19
C ILE A 259 -25.66 2.80 5.74
N GLN A 260 -26.93 3.13 5.52
CA GLN A 260 -28.06 2.32 5.95
C GLN A 260 -28.06 0.96 5.25
N GLN A 261 -27.83 0.91 3.94
CA GLN A 261 -27.69 -0.34 3.19
C GLN A 261 -26.52 -1.19 3.72
N VAL A 262 -25.36 -0.58 3.95
CA VAL A 262 -24.19 -1.27 4.50
C VAL A 262 -24.46 -1.83 5.91
N ASN A 263 -25.14 -1.05 6.77
CA ASN A 263 -25.55 -1.51 8.10
C ASN A 263 -26.51 -2.70 8.04
N ILE A 264 -27.48 -2.70 7.12
CA ILE A 264 -28.38 -3.84 6.93
C ILE A 264 -27.60 -5.11 6.57
N VAL A 265 -26.58 -5.00 5.71
CA VAL A 265 -25.73 -6.15 5.35
C VAL A 265 -24.85 -6.58 6.51
N LEU A 266 -24.28 -5.64 7.28
CA LEU A 266 -23.48 -5.94 8.46
C LEU A 266 -24.26 -6.67 9.54
N VAL A 267 -25.52 -6.29 9.78
CA VAL A 267 -26.41 -6.97 10.74
C VAL A 267 -26.70 -8.41 10.29
N LYS A 268 -26.75 -8.69 8.98
CA LYS A 268 -26.93 -10.05 8.46
C LYS A 268 -25.67 -10.93 8.58
N LEU A 269 -24.51 -10.32 8.75
CA LEU A 269 -23.25 -11.02 9.05
C LEU A 269 -23.05 -11.28 10.55
N TYR A 270 -23.92 -10.70 11.38
CA TYR A 270 -23.99 -10.93 12.83
C TYR A 270 -24.86 -12.14 13.16
#